data_AF-A6GDQ4-F1
#
_entry.id   AF-A6GDQ4-F1
#
_cell.length_a   1.000
_cell.length_b   1.000
_cell.length_c   1.000
_cell.angle_alpha   90.00
_cell.angle_beta   90.00
_cell.angle_gamma   90.00
#
_symmetry.space_group_name_H-M   'P 1'
#
loop_
_entity.id
_entity.type
_entity.pdbx_description
1 polymer ?
#
loop_
_entity_poly.entity_id
_entity_poly.type
_entity_poly.pdbx_seq_one_letter_code
_entity_poly.pdbx_strand_id
1 'polypeptide(L)'
;MTDGQDDHDEREDAVDDPRHDPELEAMADAVEAERGEADASGAGLGEGLGFEAREPALPRALILPGLAIVAASAAPLHPDGYSFLQLLYVAFLRHPLEGVVMLLGFGAPFLFGLIVALAAAFADRGHGARAMLRRFSVANLSLLHAQLLLVSFILAREGVAVMAFALVGFALVSGSYFIIQHAAAAAVGGRVDDQGEIDHADSGPKLHFLFRWGATMVVAICGWVRLQLLIDVRLGWAVEVLLASCMLITILLVRSSKARPE
;
A
#
# COMPACT_ATOMS: atom_id res chain seq x y z
N MET A 1 9.28 43.21 71.94
CA MET A 1 8.63 42.91 70.65
C MET A 1 9.67 42.18 69.83
N THR A 2 9.44 40.89 69.67
CA THR A 2 10.42 39.90 69.23
C THR A 2 10.46 39.82 67.71
N ASP A 3 11.69 39.97 67.22
CA ASP A 3 12.17 39.64 65.88
C ASP A 3 12.03 38.13 65.66
N GLY A 4 11.57 37.73 64.47
CA GLY A 4 11.34 36.34 64.09
C GLY A 4 11.42 36.21 62.58
N GLN A 5 12.65 36.04 62.09
CA GLN A 5 12.98 35.83 60.69
C GLN A 5 13.43 34.38 60.57
N ASP A 6 12.55 33.54 60.01
CA ASP A 6 12.82 32.13 59.72
C ASP A 6 13.58 32.04 58.39
N ASP A 7 14.87 31.73 58.48
CA ASP A 7 15.73 31.37 57.36
C ASP A 7 15.49 29.90 57.00
N HIS A 8 14.76 29.67 55.90
CA HIS A 8 14.69 28.35 55.25
C HIS A 8 15.85 28.22 54.25
N ASP A 9 16.95 27.61 54.73
CA ASP A 9 18.05 27.10 53.90
C ASP A 9 17.55 25.89 53.07
N GLU A 10 17.13 26.14 51.83
CA GLU A 10 16.96 25.10 50.82
C GLU A 10 18.35 24.70 50.29
N ARG A 11 18.89 23.59 50.81
CA ARG A 11 20.02 22.89 50.20
C ARG A 11 19.56 22.24 48.89
N GLU A 12 19.88 22.88 47.76
CA GLU A 12 19.91 22.21 46.46
C GLU A 12 21.05 21.19 46.45
N ASP A 13 20.68 19.93 46.72
CA ASP A 13 21.53 18.78 46.40
C ASP A 13 21.67 18.71 44.87
N ALA A 14 22.84 19.09 44.37
CA ALA A 14 23.25 18.90 42.99
C ALA A 14 23.16 17.40 42.65
N VAL A 15 22.09 17.02 41.96
CA VAL A 15 21.93 15.71 41.34
C VAL A 15 22.96 15.63 40.22
N ASP A 16 24.05 14.93 40.50
CA ASP A 16 25.07 14.53 39.54
C ASP A 16 24.37 13.69 38.46
N ASP A 17 24.09 14.29 37.30
CA ASP A 17 23.40 13.66 36.17
C ASP A 17 24.33 12.63 35.52
N PRO A 18 24.16 11.31 35.75
CA PRO A 18 25.14 10.30 35.36
C PRO A 18 25.02 9.88 33.89
N ARG A 19 24.59 10.78 32.99
CA ARG A 19 24.23 10.41 31.61
C ARG A 19 24.79 11.32 30.53
N HIS A 20 25.85 12.05 30.82
CA HIS A 20 26.68 12.62 29.76
C HIS A 20 27.64 11.53 29.28
N ASP A 21 27.10 10.59 28.50
CA ASP A 21 27.89 9.59 27.79
C ASP A 21 28.39 10.25 26.49
N PRO A 22 29.67 10.63 26.41
CA PRO A 22 30.21 11.33 25.25
C PRO A 22 30.16 10.47 23.97
N GLU A 23 30.00 9.14 24.09
CA GLU A 23 29.82 8.27 22.92
C GLU A 23 28.42 8.43 22.31
N LEU A 24 27.39 8.69 23.12
CA LEU A 24 26.02 8.92 22.62
C LEU A 24 25.91 10.28 21.92
N GLU A 25 26.60 11.31 22.43
CA GLU A 25 26.64 12.64 21.82
C GLU A 25 27.40 12.61 20.48
N ALA A 26 28.57 11.94 20.45
CA ALA A 26 29.32 11.74 19.21
C ALA A 26 28.54 10.92 18.15
N MET A 27 27.73 9.95 18.58
CA MET A 27 26.89 9.17 17.66
C MET A 27 25.69 9.98 17.15
N ALA A 28 25.11 10.86 17.98
CA ALA A 28 24.06 11.79 17.55
C ALA A 28 24.58 12.80 16.52
N ASP A 29 25.76 13.38 16.76
CA ASP A 29 26.42 14.31 15.83
C ASP A 29 26.77 13.63 14.49
N ALA A 30 27.23 12.37 14.53
CA ALA A 30 27.52 11.61 13.30
C ALA A 30 26.25 11.32 12.48
N VAL A 31 25.13 11.02 13.14
CA VAL A 31 23.83 10.80 12.47
C VAL A 31 23.27 12.10 11.89
N GLU A 32 23.44 13.24 12.57
CA GLU A 32 23.07 14.55 12.02
C GLU A 32 23.94 14.97 10.84
N ALA A 33 25.25 14.68 10.88
CA ALA A 33 26.16 14.95 9.77
C ALA A 33 25.82 14.13 8.52
N GLU A 34 25.53 12.83 8.66
CA GLU A 34 25.08 11.99 7.53
C GLU A 34 23.73 12.44 6.96
N ARG A 35 22.80 12.93 7.81
CA ARG A 35 21.53 13.52 7.34
C ARG A 35 21.74 14.81 6.56
N GLY A 36 22.62 15.69 7.03
CA GLY A 36 22.94 16.95 6.34
C GLY A 36 23.55 16.73 4.95
N GLU A 37 24.39 15.71 4.80
CA GLU A 37 25.00 15.36 3.50
C GLU A 37 23.99 14.71 2.53
N ALA A 38 23.05 13.91 3.04
CA ALA A 38 21.96 13.34 2.25
C ALA A 38 20.99 14.41 1.72
N ASP A 39 20.67 15.42 2.54
CA ASP A 39 19.78 16.52 2.16
C ASP A 39 20.46 17.51 1.17
N ALA A 40 21.76 17.78 1.34
CA ALA A 40 22.53 18.63 0.43
C ALA A 40 22.71 18.01 -0.97
N SER A 41 22.85 16.68 -1.05
CA SER A 41 22.95 15.95 -2.32
C SER A 41 21.60 15.86 -3.07
N GLY A 42 20.48 15.92 -2.34
CA GLY A 42 19.11 15.92 -2.91
C GLY A 42 18.61 17.29 -3.41
N ALA A 43 19.17 18.39 -2.90
CA ALA A 43 18.68 19.75 -3.18
C ALA A 43 19.10 20.32 -4.54
N GLY A 44 20.16 19.80 -5.17
CA GLY A 44 20.78 20.40 -6.37
C GLY A 44 20.11 20.13 -7.73
N LEU A 45 19.01 19.38 -7.80
CA LEU A 45 18.41 18.95 -9.08
C LEU A 45 16.96 19.43 -9.31
N GLY A 46 16.38 20.21 -8.40
CA GLY A 46 14.93 20.50 -8.41
C GLY A 46 14.49 21.91 -8.84
N GLU A 47 15.40 22.89 -8.94
CA GLU A 47 15.00 24.31 -8.87
C GLU A 47 14.92 25.07 -10.21
N GLY A 48 15.17 24.42 -11.35
CA GLY A 48 15.44 25.14 -12.60
C GLY A 48 14.32 25.19 -13.64
N LEU A 49 13.32 24.31 -13.62
CA LEU A 49 12.35 24.22 -14.71
C LEU A 49 10.98 23.86 -14.15
N GLY A 50 10.05 24.82 -14.15
CA GLY A 50 8.64 24.67 -13.77
C GLY A 50 7.83 23.77 -14.72
N PHE A 51 8.33 22.58 -15.02
CA PHE A 51 7.51 21.50 -15.56
C PHE A 51 6.79 20.86 -14.39
N GLU A 52 5.56 21.31 -14.14
CA GLU A 52 4.58 20.49 -13.41
C GLU A 52 4.54 19.13 -14.13
N ALA A 53 5.17 18.12 -13.54
CA ALA A 53 5.26 16.77 -14.10
C ALA A 53 3.88 16.11 -14.07
N ARG A 54 3.02 16.49 -15.02
CA ARG A 54 1.62 16.10 -15.11
C ARG A 54 1.51 14.59 -15.09
N GLU A 55 0.83 14.06 -14.06
CA GLU A 55 0.68 12.62 -13.88
C GLU A 55 0.17 11.97 -15.19
N PRO A 56 0.81 10.87 -15.66
CA PRO A 56 0.39 10.23 -16.90
C PRO A 56 -1.06 9.76 -16.79
N ALA A 57 -1.87 10.15 -17.76
CA ALA A 57 -3.27 9.75 -17.82
C ALA A 57 -3.38 8.23 -17.92
N LEU A 58 -4.29 7.66 -17.14
CA LEU A 58 -4.52 6.22 -17.13
C LEU A 58 -5.15 5.78 -18.47
N PRO A 59 -4.67 4.69 -19.09
CA PRO A 59 -5.27 4.18 -20.32
C PRO A 59 -6.72 3.74 -20.08
N ARG A 60 -7.66 4.24 -20.89
CA ARG A 60 -9.08 3.80 -20.87
C ARG A 60 -9.24 2.29 -21.11
N ALA A 61 -8.25 1.66 -21.77
CA ALA A 61 -8.21 0.21 -21.96
C ALA A 61 -8.20 -0.59 -20.65
N LEU A 62 -7.85 0.02 -19.51
CA LEU A 62 -7.89 -0.62 -18.19
C LEU A 62 -9.32 -0.91 -17.68
N ILE A 63 -10.35 -0.29 -18.26
CA ILE A 63 -11.76 -0.54 -17.87
C ILE A 63 -12.11 -2.03 -18.04
N LEU A 64 -11.76 -2.61 -19.18
CA LEU A 64 -12.11 -4.00 -19.51
C LEU A 64 -11.49 -5.02 -18.52
N PRO A 65 -10.18 -5.04 -18.26
CA PRO A 65 -9.62 -5.95 -17.27
C PRO A 65 -10.09 -5.65 -15.85
N GLY A 66 -10.34 -4.38 -15.49
CA GLY A 66 -10.92 -4.04 -14.19
C GLY A 66 -12.32 -4.64 -14.00
N LEU A 67 -13.19 -4.53 -15.01
CA LEU A 67 -14.51 -5.16 -15.02
C LEU A 67 -14.44 -6.69 -15.07
N ALA A 68 -13.47 -7.25 -15.79
CA ALA A 68 -13.26 -8.70 -15.84
C ALA A 68 -12.88 -9.26 -14.45
N ILE A 69 -12.03 -8.55 -13.70
CA ILE A 69 -11.73 -8.87 -12.30
C ILE A 69 -13.00 -8.85 -11.46
N VAL A 70 -13.84 -7.81 -11.57
CA VAL A 70 -15.11 -7.75 -10.83
C VAL A 70 -16.03 -8.91 -11.20
N ALA A 71 -16.18 -9.21 -12.49
CA ALA A 71 -16.99 -10.31 -12.99
C ALA A 71 -16.47 -11.68 -12.51
N ALA A 72 -15.16 -11.83 -12.30
CA ALA A 72 -14.56 -13.04 -11.75
C ALA A 72 -15.09 -13.38 -10.34
N SER A 73 -15.63 -12.42 -9.59
CA SER A 73 -16.28 -12.69 -8.30
C SER A 73 -17.50 -13.61 -8.40
N ALA A 74 -18.15 -13.64 -9.57
CA ALA A 74 -19.27 -14.52 -9.87
C ALA A 74 -18.83 -15.88 -10.46
N ALA A 75 -17.58 -16.01 -10.88
CA ALA A 75 -17.04 -17.26 -11.41
C ALA A 75 -16.70 -18.26 -10.29
N PRO A 76 -16.66 -19.57 -10.58
CA PRO A 76 -16.22 -20.57 -9.61
C PRO A 76 -14.83 -20.24 -9.07
N LEU A 77 -14.72 -20.18 -7.74
CA LEU A 77 -13.47 -19.94 -7.03
C LEU A 77 -13.08 -21.19 -6.23
N HIS A 78 -14.05 -21.81 -5.55
CA HIS A 78 -13.86 -23.01 -4.74
C HIS A 78 -13.80 -24.30 -5.60
N PRO A 79 -13.10 -25.36 -5.15
CA PRO A 79 -13.11 -26.66 -5.83
C PRO A 79 -14.52 -27.24 -6.03
N ASP A 80 -15.43 -26.97 -5.08
CA ASP A 80 -16.85 -27.38 -5.16
C ASP A 80 -17.68 -26.50 -6.11
N GLY A 81 -17.07 -25.55 -6.83
CA GLY A 81 -17.73 -24.70 -7.80
C GLY A 81 -18.32 -23.40 -7.23
N TYR A 82 -18.24 -23.16 -5.92
CA TYR A 82 -18.77 -21.93 -5.31
C TYR A 82 -18.02 -20.69 -5.78
N SER A 83 -18.78 -19.64 -6.12
CA SER A 83 -18.22 -18.32 -6.44
C SER A 83 -18.00 -17.48 -5.18
N PHE A 84 -17.18 -16.44 -5.29
CA PHE A 84 -16.97 -15.52 -4.17
C PHE A 84 -18.28 -14.85 -3.73
N LEU A 85 -19.13 -14.45 -4.68
CA LEU A 85 -20.43 -13.84 -4.36
C LEU A 85 -21.35 -14.78 -3.59
N GLN A 86 -21.35 -16.08 -3.91
CA GLN A 86 -22.12 -17.08 -3.17
C GLN A 86 -21.60 -17.22 -1.74
N LEU A 87 -20.28 -17.34 -1.57
CA LEU A 87 -19.68 -17.44 -0.24
C LEU A 87 -19.94 -16.17 0.59
N LEU A 88 -19.83 -14.99 -0.04
CA LEU A 88 -20.12 -13.71 0.58
C LEU A 88 -21.59 -13.60 1.01
N TYR A 89 -22.52 -14.03 0.16
CA TYR A 89 -23.95 -14.06 0.48
C TYR A 89 -24.22 -14.97 1.69
N VAL A 90 -23.63 -16.17 1.71
CA VAL A 90 -23.75 -17.10 2.85
C VAL A 90 -23.17 -16.47 4.14
N ALA A 91 -22.03 -15.78 4.06
CA ALA A 91 -21.45 -15.07 5.20
C ALA A 91 -22.41 -13.98 5.74
N PHE A 92 -23.04 -13.18 4.87
CA PHE A 92 -24.04 -12.20 5.27
C PHE A 92 -25.28 -12.81 5.92
N LEU A 93 -25.72 -13.98 5.44
CA LEU A 93 -26.84 -14.71 6.05
C LEU A 93 -26.51 -15.24 7.45
N ARG A 94 -25.23 -15.52 7.74
CA ARG A 94 -24.78 -15.94 9.08
C ARG A 94 -24.65 -14.75 10.01
N HIS A 95 -23.89 -13.74 9.61
CA HIS A 95 -23.69 -12.53 10.40
C HIS A 95 -23.24 -11.35 9.51
N PRO A 96 -23.83 -10.15 9.64
CA PRO A 96 -23.50 -9.02 8.77
C PRO A 96 -22.03 -8.58 8.87
N LEU A 97 -21.45 -8.64 10.07
CA LEU A 97 -20.02 -8.35 10.26
C LEU A 97 -19.11 -9.37 9.56
N GLU A 98 -19.51 -10.65 9.52
CA GLU A 98 -18.74 -11.70 8.81
C GLU A 98 -18.72 -11.41 7.31
N GLY A 99 -19.87 -11.02 6.73
CA GLY A 99 -19.96 -10.57 5.35
C GLY A 99 -19.08 -9.35 5.05
N VAL A 100 -19.08 -8.34 5.93
CA VAL A 100 -18.21 -7.15 5.76
C VAL A 100 -16.73 -7.52 5.83
N VAL A 101 -16.32 -8.31 6.82
CA VAL A 101 -14.93 -8.78 6.96
C VAL A 101 -14.53 -9.62 5.74
N MET A 102 -15.41 -10.48 5.25
CA MET A 102 -15.16 -11.28 4.06
C MET A 102 -15.01 -10.41 2.81
N LEU A 103 -15.86 -9.39 2.63
CA LEU A 103 -15.79 -8.45 1.52
C LEU A 103 -14.50 -7.62 1.56
N LEU A 104 -14.13 -7.09 2.72
CA LEU A 104 -12.96 -6.21 2.85
C LEU A 104 -11.65 -6.99 2.83
N GLY A 105 -11.59 -8.17 3.44
CA GLY A 105 -10.41 -9.02 3.47
C GLY A 105 -10.25 -9.81 2.17
N PHE A 106 -11.14 -10.77 1.92
CA PHE A 106 -11.03 -11.67 0.77
C PHE A 106 -11.58 -11.07 -0.53
N GLY A 107 -12.47 -10.09 -0.45
CA GLY A 107 -13.00 -9.38 -1.62
C GLY A 107 -12.08 -8.27 -2.15
N ALA A 108 -10.96 -7.99 -1.47
CA ALA A 108 -10.03 -6.94 -1.86
C ALA A 108 -9.56 -7.00 -3.33
N PRO A 109 -9.24 -8.19 -3.92
CA PRO A 109 -8.88 -8.27 -5.34
C PRO A 109 -10.01 -7.86 -6.29
N PHE A 110 -11.27 -8.15 -5.93
CA PHE A 110 -12.42 -7.76 -6.76
C PHE A 110 -12.70 -6.26 -6.64
N LEU A 111 -12.57 -5.70 -5.43
CA LEU A 111 -12.62 -4.25 -5.19
C LEU A 111 -11.50 -3.51 -5.92
N PHE A 112 -10.29 -4.09 -6.00
CA PHE A 112 -9.19 -3.56 -6.81
C PHE A 112 -9.60 -3.42 -8.27
N GLY A 113 -10.21 -4.46 -8.86
CA GLY A 113 -10.73 -4.40 -10.23
C GLY A 113 -11.75 -3.28 -10.44
N LEU A 114 -12.65 -3.08 -9.47
CA LEU A 114 -13.62 -1.98 -9.49
C LEU A 114 -12.93 -0.62 -9.46
N ILE A 115 -11.96 -0.43 -8.56
CA ILE A 115 -11.20 0.82 -8.45
C ILE A 115 -10.45 1.12 -9.74
N VAL A 116 -9.79 0.12 -10.35
CA VAL A 116 -9.10 0.26 -11.64
C VAL A 116 -10.07 0.68 -12.75
N ALA A 117 -11.23 0.02 -12.84
CA ALA A 117 -12.23 0.35 -13.84
C ALA A 117 -12.78 1.76 -13.68
N LEU A 118 -13.10 2.17 -12.44
CA LEU A 118 -13.59 3.52 -12.15
C LEU A 118 -12.51 4.57 -12.42
N ALA A 119 -11.26 4.30 -12.06
CA ALA A 119 -10.16 5.23 -12.30
C ALA A 119 -9.87 5.43 -13.79
N ALA A 120 -9.96 4.38 -14.59
CA ALA A 120 -9.83 4.47 -16.04
C ALA A 120 -11.03 5.16 -16.69
N ALA A 121 -12.25 4.92 -16.20
CA ALA A 121 -13.47 5.58 -16.67
C ALA A 121 -13.53 7.08 -16.33
N PHE A 122 -12.94 7.46 -15.19
CA PHE A 122 -12.92 8.84 -14.70
C PHE A 122 -11.55 9.51 -14.81
N ALA A 123 -10.66 8.99 -15.67
CA ALA A 123 -9.31 9.51 -15.86
C ALA A 123 -9.30 11.01 -16.22
N ASP A 124 -10.32 11.48 -16.92
CA ASP A 124 -10.45 12.88 -17.36
C ASP A 124 -11.21 13.77 -16.37
N ARG A 125 -11.72 13.23 -15.26
CA ARG A 125 -12.41 14.02 -14.23
C ARG A 125 -11.41 14.77 -13.36
N GLY A 126 -11.85 15.91 -12.82
CA GLY A 126 -11.02 16.85 -12.06
C GLY A 126 -10.35 16.25 -10.81
N HIS A 127 -9.41 17.01 -10.23
CA HIS A 127 -8.51 16.59 -9.15
C HIS A 127 -9.16 15.82 -8.00
N GLY A 128 -10.37 16.23 -7.57
CA GLY A 128 -11.07 15.56 -6.47
C GLY A 128 -11.38 14.07 -6.70
N ALA A 129 -11.76 13.70 -7.93
CA ALA A 129 -12.03 12.29 -8.26
C ALA A 129 -10.76 11.44 -8.20
N ARG A 130 -9.64 11.97 -8.68
CA ARG A 130 -8.34 11.30 -8.64
C ARG A 130 -7.83 11.12 -7.22
N ALA A 131 -7.95 12.15 -6.37
CA ALA A 131 -7.58 12.07 -4.96
C ALA A 131 -8.39 11.01 -4.21
N MET A 132 -9.70 10.94 -4.44
CA MET A 132 -10.58 9.91 -3.86
C MET A 132 -10.15 8.49 -4.31
N LEU A 133 -9.91 8.30 -5.61
CA LEU A 133 -9.43 7.02 -6.15
C LEU A 133 -8.06 6.62 -5.60
N ARG A 134 -7.16 7.58 -5.39
CA ARG A 134 -5.84 7.36 -4.77
C ARG A 134 -6.01 6.81 -3.35
N ARG A 135 -6.85 7.46 -2.54
CA ARG A 135 -7.17 7.02 -1.16
C ARG A 135 -7.78 5.63 -1.13
N PHE A 136 -8.75 5.33 -1.99
CA PHE A 136 -9.33 3.99 -2.07
C PHE A 136 -8.32 2.94 -2.51
N SER A 137 -7.45 3.28 -3.46
CA SER A 137 -6.40 2.36 -3.94
C SER A 137 -5.42 2.03 -2.81
N VAL A 138 -4.98 3.04 -2.06
CA VAL A 138 -4.10 2.84 -0.89
C VAL A 138 -4.80 1.97 0.16
N ALA A 139 -6.03 2.31 0.54
CA ALA A 139 -6.79 1.55 1.55
C ALA A 139 -6.99 0.09 1.13
N ASN A 140 -7.38 -0.15 -0.12
CA ASN A 140 -7.58 -1.50 -0.66
C ASN A 140 -6.27 -2.30 -0.72
N LEU A 141 -5.17 -1.69 -1.14
CA LEU A 141 -3.86 -2.36 -1.17
C LEU A 141 -3.33 -2.66 0.23
N SER A 142 -3.51 -1.76 1.19
CA SER A 142 -3.17 -2.01 2.59
C SER A 142 -3.96 -3.19 3.16
N LEU A 143 -5.26 -3.28 2.87
CA LEU A 143 -6.09 -4.42 3.26
C LEU A 143 -5.64 -5.72 2.59
N LEU A 144 -5.32 -5.68 1.29
CA LEU A 144 -4.81 -6.84 0.56
C LEU A 144 -3.50 -7.37 1.17
N HIS A 145 -2.58 -6.48 1.54
CA HIS A 145 -1.34 -6.85 2.23
C HIS A 145 -1.58 -7.42 3.62
N ALA A 146 -2.40 -6.77 4.43
CA ALA A 146 -2.73 -7.25 5.77
C ALA A 146 -3.38 -8.65 5.73
N GLN A 147 -4.33 -8.85 4.80
CA GLN A 147 -4.98 -10.14 4.62
C GLN A 147 -4.02 -11.20 4.09
N LEU A 148 -3.13 -10.85 3.15
CA LEU A 148 -2.12 -11.77 2.64
C LEU A 148 -1.17 -12.21 3.75
N LEU A 149 -0.71 -11.29 4.60
CA LEU A 149 0.15 -11.61 5.74
C LEU A 149 -0.57 -12.53 6.74
N LEU A 150 -1.82 -12.21 7.10
CA LEU A 150 -2.61 -13.02 8.01
C LEU A 150 -2.85 -14.43 7.47
N VAL A 151 -3.33 -14.54 6.22
CA VAL A 151 -3.65 -15.82 5.58
C VAL A 151 -2.38 -16.64 5.39
N SER A 152 -1.29 -16.05 4.91
CA SER A 152 -0.02 -16.75 4.74
C SER A 152 0.53 -17.26 6.07
N PHE A 153 0.43 -16.48 7.14
CA PHE A 153 0.84 -16.90 8.49
C PHE A 153 0.01 -18.09 8.99
N ILE A 154 -1.32 -18.03 8.85
CA ILE A 154 -2.21 -19.14 9.23
C ILE A 154 -1.86 -20.41 8.43
N LEU A 155 -1.68 -20.28 7.11
CA LEU A 155 -1.33 -21.42 6.26
C LEU A 155 0.04 -22.02 6.60
N ALA A 156 1.01 -21.17 6.96
CA ALA A 156 2.35 -21.62 7.37
C ALA A 156 2.30 -22.34 8.72
N ARG A 157 1.49 -21.83 9.66
CA ARG A 157 1.28 -22.46 10.97
C ARG A 157 0.59 -23.81 10.85
N GLU A 158 -0.45 -23.91 10.03
CA GLU A 158 -1.23 -25.15 9.88
C GLU A 158 -0.55 -26.18 8.96
N GLY A 159 0.44 -25.76 8.16
CA GLY A 159 1.19 -26.66 7.28
C GLY A 159 0.38 -27.23 6.10
N VAL A 160 -0.72 -26.57 5.72
CA VAL A 160 -1.71 -27.09 4.74
C VAL A 160 -1.41 -26.66 3.30
N ALA A 161 -0.47 -25.72 3.08
CA ALA A 161 -0.21 -25.16 1.76
C ALA A 161 1.24 -25.37 1.28
N VAL A 162 1.39 -25.56 -0.03
CA VAL A 162 2.69 -25.67 -0.69
C VAL A 162 3.46 -24.37 -0.52
N MET A 163 4.68 -24.47 0.02
CA MET A 163 5.59 -23.34 0.24
C MET A 163 4.98 -22.19 1.04
N ALA A 164 4.19 -22.48 2.08
CA ALA A 164 3.52 -21.45 2.87
C ALA A 164 4.47 -20.39 3.47
N PHE A 165 5.66 -20.79 3.94
CA PHE A 165 6.68 -19.83 4.42
C PHE A 165 7.19 -18.88 3.33
N ALA A 166 7.25 -19.32 2.08
CA ALA A 166 7.62 -18.43 0.97
C ALA A 166 6.54 -17.37 0.74
N LEU A 167 5.26 -17.73 0.92
CA LEU A 167 4.16 -16.76 0.86
C LEU A 167 4.23 -15.74 2.01
N VAL A 168 4.59 -16.19 3.22
CA VAL A 168 4.81 -15.29 4.38
C VAL A 168 5.95 -14.32 4.10
N GLY A 169 7.10 -14.82 3.65
CA GLY A 169 8.25 -13.98 3.30
C GLY A 169 7.91 -12.97 2.19
N PHE A 170 7.19 -13.42 1.16
CA PHE A 170 6.68 -12.56 0.10
C PHE A 170 5.75 -11.46 0.65
N ALA A 171 4.79 -11.81 1.50
CA ALA A 171 3.85 -10.87 2.11
C ALA A 171 4.59 -9.81 2.96
N LEU A 172 5.57 -10.24 3.75
CA LEU A 172 6.36 -9.36 4.61
C LEU A 172 7.23 -8.39 3.79
N VAL A 173 7.97 -8.89 2.80
CA VAL A 173 8.86 -8.07 1.96
C VAL A 173 8.06 -7.10 1.11
N SER A 174 7.00 -7.58 0.44
CA SER A 174 6.16 -6.74 -0.41
C SER A 174 5.38 -5.71 0.40
N GLY A 175 4.84 -6.08 1.56
CA GLY A 175 4.17 -5.15 2.47
C GLY A 175 5.10 -4.06 3.00
N SER A 176 6.31 -4.45 3.44
CA SER A 176 7.32 -3.49 3.92
C SER A 176 7.75 -2.53 2.82
N TYR A 177 8.00 -3.03 1.61
CA TYR A 177 8.32 -2.18 0.45
C TYR A 177 7.18 -1.20 0.14
N PHE A 178 5.92 -1.66 0.18
CA PHE A 178 4.77 -0.80 -0.04
C PHE A 178 4.67 0.32 1.01
N ILE A 179 4.91 0.01 2.29
CA ILE A 179 4.90 1.01 3.38
C ILE A 179 6.01 2.04 3.17
N ILE A 180 7.23 1.61 2.88
CA ILE A 180 8.38 2.50 2.65
C ILE A 180 8.11 3.43 1.46
N GLN A 181 7.63 2.89 0.34
CA GLN A 181 7.29 3.70 -0.84
C GLN A 181 6.13 4.66 -0.56
N HIS A 182 5.15 4.26 0.23
CA HIS A 182 4.05 5.13 0.63
C HIS A 182 4.52 6.27 1.53
N ALA A 183 5.38 5.98 2.51
CA ALA A 183 5.97 6.96 3.41
C ALA A 183 6.87 7.95 2.65
N ALA A 184 7.71 7.47 1.74
CA ALA A 184 8.55 8.32 0.88
C ALA A 184 7.69 9.27 0.02
N ALA A 185 6.61 8.77 -0.58
CA ALA A 185 5.70 9.60 -1.36
C ALA A 185 4.94 10.62 -0.52
N ALA A 186 4.60 10.29 0.73
CA ALA A 186 3.97 11.23 1.66
C ALA A 186 4.94 12.33 2.12
N ALA A 187 6.20 11.99 2.37
CA ALA A 187 7.23 12.95 2.78
C ALA A 187 7.52 14.00 1.69
N VAL A 188 7.61 13.57 0.42
CA VAL A 188 7.83 14.48 -0.72
C VAL A 188 6.62 15.39 -0.97
N GLY A 189 5.42 14.91 -0.67
CA GLY A 189 4.18 15.65 -0.84
C GLY A 189 3.91 16.74 0.19
N GLY A 190 4.71 16.84 1.25
CA GLY A 190 4.58 17.87 2.27
C GLY A 190 5.26 19.20 1.93
N ARG A 191 5.66 19.43 0.68
CA ARG A 191 6.32 20.69 0.28
C ARG A 191 5.30 21.83 0.33
N VAL A 192 5.65 22.85 1.11
CA VAL A 192 5.01 24.16 1.11
C VAL A 192 5.39 24.84 -0.20
N ASP A 193 4.41 25.32 -0.96
CA ASP A 193 4.71 26.11 -2.17
C ASP A 193 5.31 27.49 -1.80
N ASP A 194 5.83 28.21 -2.79
CA ASP A 194 6.40 29.54 -2.59
C ASP A 194 5.39 30.59 -2.07
N GLN A 195 4.09 30.23 -2.02
CA GLN A 195 3.00 31.05 -1.49
C GLN A 195 2.65 30.69 -0.04
N GLY A 196 3.32 29.71 0.57
CA GLY A 196 3.03 29.26 1.93
C GLY A 196 1.82 28.31 2.03
N GLU A 197 1.25 27.88 0.90
CA GLU A 197 0.15 26.93 0.87
C GLU A 197 0.72 25.51 0.82
N ILE A 198 0.29 24.67 1.77
CA ILE A 198 0.64 23.25 1.75
C ILE A 198 -0.25 22.61 0.68
N ASP A 199 0.33 22.33 -0.49
CA ASP A 199 -0.40 21.64 -1.56
C ASP A 199 -0.58 20.15 -1.21
N HIS A 200 -1.52 19.89 -0.31
CA HIS A 200 -1.89 18.55 0.12
C HIS A 200 -2.50 17.71 -1.02
N ALA A 201 -2.87 18.32 -2.14
CA ALA A 201 -3.63 17.66 -3.20
C ALA A 201 -2.83 16.58 -3.94
N ASP A 202 -1.50 16.71 -3.99
CA ASP A 202 -0.62 15.77 -4.69
C ASP A 202 0.31 14.94 -3.81
N SER A 203 0.13 15.03 -2.49
CA SER A 203 0.85 14.21 -1.52
C SER A 203 0.42 12.74 -1.55
N GLY A 204 1.20 11.90 -2.25
CA GLY A 204 1.07 10.45 -2.17
C GLY A 204 1.42 9.69 -3.46
N PRO A 205 1.44 8.36 -3.41
CA PRO A 205 1.84 7.53 -4.55
C PRO A 205 0.95 7.77 -5.77
N LYS A 206 1.58 7.85 -6.95
CA LYS A 206 0.88 7.98 -8.23
C LYS A 206 -0.06 6.78 -8.46
N LEU A 207 -1.23 7.01 -9.04
CA LEU A 207 -2.22 5.96 -9.33
C LEU A 207 -1.64 4.87 -10.24
N HIS A 208 -0.81 5.27 -11.20
CA HIS A 208 -0.11 4.34 -12.09
C HIS A 208 0.75 3.33 -11.31
N PHE A 209 1.50 3.80 -10.32
CA PHE A 209 2.29 2.94 -9.44
C PHE A 209 1.39 2.01 -8.62
N LEU A 210 0.35 2.54 -8.00
CA LEU A 210 -0.58 1.75 -7.16
C LEU A 210 -1.24 0.63 -7.96
N PHE A 211 -1.70 0.89 -9.18
CA PHE A 211 -2.32 -0.13 -10.02
C PHE A 211 -1.33 -1.15 -10.55
N ARG A 212 -0.12 -0.73 -10.94
CA ARG A 212 0.93 -1.66 -11.35
C ARG A 212 1.34 -2.57 -10.20
N TRP A 213 1.49 -2.00 -9.00
CA TRP A 213 1.81 -2.73 -7.78
C TRP A 213 0.72 -3.73 -7.42
N GLY A 214 -0.54 -3.28 -7.35
CA GLY A 214 -1.69 -4.13 -7.06
C GLY A 214 -1.85 -5.28 -8.05
N ALA A 215 -1.72 -4.99 -9.35
CA ALA A 215 -1.78 -6.02 -10.39
C ALA A 215 -0.65 -7.05 -10.23
N THR A 216 0.56 -6.60 -9.92
CA THR A 216 1.71 -7.49 -9.70
C THR A 216 1.53 -8.38 -8.47
N MET A 217 0.98 -7.82 -7.38
CA MET A 217 0.61 -8.57 -6.17
C MET A 217 -0.42 -9.66 -6.48
N VAL A 218 -1.50 -9.33 -7.19
CA VAL A 218 -2.53 -10.31 -7.54
C VAL A 218 -1.98 -11.39 -8.47
N VAL A 219 -1.10 -11.05 -9.42
CA VAL A 219 -0.41 -12.03 -10.27
C VAL A 219 0.43 -13.00 -9.44
N ALA A 220 1.24 -12.48 -8.50
CA ALA A 220 2.06 -13.31 -7.63
C ALA A 220 1.21 -14.26 -6.77
N ILE A 221 0.12 -13.74 -6.19
CA ILE A 221 -0.83 -14.55 -5.41
C ILE A 221 -1.46 -15.63 -6.30
N CYS A 222 -1.98 -15.28 -7.48
CA CYS A 222 -2.57 -16.26 -8.40
C CYS A 222 -1.56 -17.33 -8.86
N GLY A 223 -0.30 -16.93 -9.07
CA GLY A 223 0.79 -17.86 -9.37
C GLY A 223 1.05 -18.84 -8.22
N TRP A 224 1.12 -18.34 -6.97
CA TRP A 224 1.27 -19.18 -5.79
C TRP A 224 0.05 -20.08 -5.56
N VAL A 225 -1.16 -19.56 -5.77
CA VAL A 225 -2.42 -20.31 -5.72
C VAL A 225 -2.38 -21.46 -6.74
N ARG A 226 -1.82 -21.25 -7.93
CA ARG A 226 -1.64 -22.30 -8.94
C ARG A 226 -0.63 -23.37 -8.54
N LEU A 227 0.36 -23.07 -7.69
CA LEU A 227 1.27 -24.09 -7.16
C LEU A 227 0.56 -25.10 -6.26
N GLN A 228 -0.62 -24.78 -5.72
CA GLN A 228 -1.40 -25.72 -4.90
C GLN A 228 -1.94 -26.92 -5.70
N LEU A 229 -1.87 -26.89 -7.04
CA LEU A 229 -2.12 -28.07 -7.87
C LEU A 229 -1.16 -29.24 -7.56
N LEU A 230 0.03 -28.96 -7.02
CA LEU A 230 0.99 -30.00 -6.62
C LEU A 230 0.48 -30.87 -5.45
N ILE A 231 -0.51 -30.39 -4.70
CA ILE A 231 -1.22 -31.12 -3.64
C ILE A 231 -2.67 -31.42 -4.05
N ASP A 232 -2.96 -31.44 -5.35
CA ASP A 232 -4.27 -31.70 -5.97
C ASP A 232 -5.40 -30.73 -5.56
N VAL A 233 -5.05 -29.54 -5.07
CA VAL A 233 -6.03 -28.48 -4.80
C VAL A 233 -6.31 -27.73 -6.11
N ARG A 234 -7.48 -28.02 -6.70
CA ARG A 234 -7.93 -27.42 -7.96
C ARG A 234 -8.92 -26.29 -7.71
N LEU A 235 -8.42 -25.05 -7.81
CA LEU A 235 -9.28 -23.87 -7.71
C LEU A 235 -9.95 -23.54 -9.04
N GLY A 236 -11.07 -22.85 -8.96
CA GLY A 236 -11.93 -22.56 -10.10
C GLY A 236 -11.40 -21.47 -11.05
N TRP A 237 -12.16 -21.21 -12.10
CA TRP A 237 -11.82 -20.28 -13.18
C TRP A 237 -11.58 -18.83 -12.75
N ALA A 238 -12.12 -18.40 -11.60
CA ALA A 238 -11.91 -17.05 -11.09
C ALA A 238 -10.40 -16.70 -10.99
N VAL A 239 -9.56 -17.66 -10.61
CA VAL A 239 -8.10 -17.47 -10.50
C VAL A 239 -7.47 -17.15 -11.86
N GLU A 240 -7.89 -17.82 -12.93
CA GLU A 240 -7.39 -17.55 -14.28
C GLU A 240 -7.80 -16.19 -14.79
N VAL A 241 -9.06 -15.81 -14.56
CA VAL A 241 -9.57 -14.50 -14.97
C VAL A 241 -8.83 -13.38 -14.24
N LEU A 242 -8.59 -13.54 -12.94
CA LEU A 242 -7.78 -12.61 -12.14
C LEU A 242 -6.35 -12.52 -12.68
N LEU A 243 -5.68 -13.65 -12.87
CA LEU A 243 -4.30 -13.72 -13.38
C LEU A 243 -4.17 -13.03 -14.73
N ALA A 244 -5.00 -13.41 -15.71
CA ALA A 244 -4.97 -12.86 -17.06
C ALA A 244 -5.28 -11.35 -17.07
N SER A 245 -6.28 -10.91 -16.30
CA SER A 245 -6.67 -9.51 -16.23
C SER A 245 -5.59 -8.64 -15.57
N CYS A 246 -4.98 -9.11 -14.49
CA CYS A 246 -3.89 -8.39 -13.83
C CYS A 246 -2.62 -8.36 -14.67
N MET A 247 -2.28 -9.44 -15.39
CA MET A 247 -1.20 -9.42 -16.38
C MET A 247 -1.46 -8.37 -17.47
N LEU A 248 -2.69 -8.31 -17.99
CA LEU A 248 -3.08 -7.31 -18.98
C LEU A 248 -2.96 -5.88 -18.44
N ILE A 249 -3.41 -5.62 -17.21
CA ILE A 249 -3.23 -4.31 -16.53
C ILE A 249 -1.76 -3.93 -16.47
N THR A 250 -0.89 -4.84 -16.01
CA THR A 250 0.56 -4.58 -15.92
C THR A 250 1.16 -4.26 -17.30
N ILE A 251 0.81 -5.03 -18.33
CA ILE A 251 1.28 -4.79 -19.70
C ILE A 251 0.82 -3.43 -20.23
N LEU A 252 -0.46 -3.08 -20.05
CA LEU A 252 -1.01 -1.81 -20.49
C LEU A 252 -0.35 -0.62 -19.80
N LEU A 253 -0.11 -0.71 -18.50
CA LEU A 253 0.57 0.33 -17.72
C LEU A 253 2.06 0.48 -18.11
N VAL A 254 2.76 -0.62 -18.38
CA VAL A 254 4.16 -0.56 -18.85
C VAL A 254 4.24 0.06 -20.24
N ARG A 255 3.32 -0.28 -21.15
CA ARG A 255 3.29 0.30 -22.50
C ARG A 255 2.94 1.78 -22.51
N SER A 256 1.98 2.19 -21.67
CA SER A 256 1.61 3.61 -21.57
C SER A 256 2.74 4.47 -21.02
N SER A 257 3.61 3.92 -20.17
CA SER A 257 4.80 4.62 -19.68
C SER A 257 5.82 4.91 -20.78
N LYS A 258 5.91 4.07 -21.82
CA LYS A 258 6.90 4.21 -22.90
C LYS A 258 6.44 5.11 -24.04
N ALA A 259 5.13 5.33 -24.18
CA ALA A 259 4.53 6.03 -25.31
C ALA A 259 4.62 7.56 -25.23
N ARG A 260 5.22 8.12 -24.16
CA ARG A 260 5.55 9.55 -24.07
C ARG A 260 7.07 9.69 -24.23
N PRO A 261 7.60 9.81 -25.46
CA PRO A 261 8.91 10.41 -25.63
C PRO A 261 8.81 11.87 -25.16
N GLU A 262 9.72 12.26 -24.27
CA GLU A 262 9.92 13.64 -23.83
C GLU A 262 10.25 14.57 -25.01
#